data_AF-A0A957NMX6-F1
#
_entry.id   AF-A0A957NMX6-F1
#
_cell.length_a   1.000
_cell.length_b   1.000
_cell.length_c   1.000
_cell.angle_alpha   90.00
_cell.angle_beta   90.00
_cell.angle_gamma   90.00
#
_symmetry.space_group_name_H-M   'P 1'
#
loop_
_entity.id
_entity.type
_entity.pdbx_description
1 polymer ?
#
loop_
_entity_poly.entity_id
_entity_poly.type
_entity_poly.pdbx_seq_one_letter_code
_entity_poly.pdbx_strand_id
1 'polypeptide(L)'
;MKILQFAFSSDGSDKFLPHNYKPNFVVYTGTHDNDTSRGWYENSSTEKERDTFRQYLRVDGHDAAWNLIDAAFRSVATMALAPLQDVLNLSSQARMNLPGSAQDNWTWRFDPDQLTDFIEARLRDTTLIYGRDPQTYAGKAEEAGGQ
;
A
#
# COMPACT_ATOMS: atom_id res chain seq x y z
N MET A 1 -13.72 1.39 3.07
CA MET A 1 -12.35 1.36 2.51
C MET A 1 -11.47 2.40 3.20
N LYS A 2 -10.15 2.18 3.21
CA LYS A 2 -9.14 3.15 3.66
C LYS A 2 -8.04 3.21 2.59
N ILE A 3 -7.54 4.41 2.28
CA ILE A 3 -6.50 4.64 1.28
C ILE A 3 -5.33 5.30 1.99
N LEU A 4 -4.17 4.62 2.04
CA LEU A 4 -3.05 5.06 2.86
C LEU A 4 -2.39 6.34 2.32
N GLN A 5 -2.41 6.59 1.00
CA GLN A 5 -1.92 7.86 0.45
C GLN A 5 -2.62 9.10 1.03
N PHE A 6 -3.79 8.95 1.66
CA PHE A 6 -4.51 10.05 2.31
C PHE A 6 -4.16 10.23 3.80
N ALA A 7 -3.36 9.32 4.38
CA ALA A 7 -3.18 9.22 5.84
C ALA A 7 -2.25 10.26 6.46
N PHE A 8 -1.44 10.96 5.66
CA PHE A 8 -0.29 11.72 6.18
C PHE A 8 -0.45 13.23 6.09
N SER A 9 -1.64 13.71 5.72
CA SER A 9 -1.94 15.13 5.49
C SER A 9 -2.27 15.92 6.76
N SER A 10 -2.68 15.22 7.83
CA SER A 10 -3.18 15.79 9.09
C SER A 10 -2.28 15.40 10.29
N ASP A 11 -2.88 15.15 11.45
CA ASP A 11 -2.25 14.70 12.67
C ASP A 11 -2.63 13.26 13.03
N GLY A 12 -2.24 12.80 14.23
CA GLY A 12 -2.50 11.45 14.72
C GLY A 12 -3.98 11.06 14.82
N SER A 13 -4.93 11.99 14.70
CA SER A 13 -6.37 11.69 14.71
C SER A 13 -6.91 11.23 13.36
N ASP A 14 -6.11 11.25 12.29
CA ASP A 14 -6.59 10.93 10.95
C ASP A 14 -7.12 9.49 10.85
N LYS A 15 -8.37 9.36 10.40
CA LYS A 15 -9.06 8.08 10.21
C LYS A 15 -8.37 7.14 9.21
N PHE A 16 -7.47 7.66 8.36
CA PHE A 16 -6.68 6.89 7.40
C PHE A 16 -5.38 6.35 7.99
N LEU A 17 -4.97 6.76 9.20
CA LEU A 17 -3.80 6.18 9.87
C LEU A 17 -4.11 4.79 10.46
N PRO A 18 -3.25 3.77 10.24
CA PRO A 18 -3.47 2.40 10.68
C PRO A 18 -3.84 2.19 12.15
N HIS A 19 -3.29 2.98 13.09
CA HIS A 19 -3.60 2.83 14.51
C HIS A 19 -5.04 3.26 14.88
N ASN A 20 -5.71 4.01 14.00
CA ASN A 20 -7.12 4.43 14.16
C ASN A 20 -8.12 3.46 13.51
N TYR A 21 -7.64 2.33 12.97
CA TYR A 21 -8.50 1.38 12.28
C TYR A 21 -9.30 0.50 13.25
N LYS A 22 -10.50 0.14 12.82
CA LYS A 22 -11.29 -0.96 13.37
C LYS A 22 -11.40 -2.04 12.29
N PRO A 23 -11.56 -3.33 12.64
CA PRO A 23 -11.69 -4.42 11.67
C PRO A 23 -12.87 -4.26 10.70
N ASN A 24 -12.99 -5.16 9.72
CA ASN A 24 -14.06 -5.21 8.71
C ASN A 24 -14.04 -4.07 7.68
N PHE A 25 -12.92 -3.94 6.96
CA PHE A 25 -12.80 -3.06 5.82
C PHE A 25 -11.66 -3.52 4.90
N VAL A 26 -11.61 -2.92 3.71
CA VAL A 26 -10.50 -3.08 2.75
C VAL A 26 -9.58 -1.86 2.83
N VAL A 27 -8.28 -2.10 3.05
CA VAL A 27 -7.22 -1.08 2.95
C VAL A 27 -6.54 -1.16 1.59
N TYR A 28 -6.20 0.01 1.06
CA TYR A 28 -5.45 0.19 -0.18
C TYR A 28 -4.21 1.04 0.10
N THR A 29 -3.11 0.78 -0.59
CA THR A 29 -2.03 1.78 -0.70
C THR A 29 -2.55 3.03 -1.44
N GLY A 30 -3.05 2.80 -2.66
CA GLY A 30 -3.78 3.72 -3.53
C GLY A 30 -4.79 2.95 -4.39
N THR A 31 -5.72 3.66 -5.03
CA THR A 31 -6.62 3.09 -6.05
C THR A 31 -6.12 3.38 -7.46
N HIS A 32 -6.88 3.02 -8.49
CA HIS A 32 -6.57 3.38 -9.88
C HIS A 32 -6.64 4.89 -10.16
N ASP A 33 -7.36 5.67 -9.35
CA ASP A 33 -7.48 7.13 -9.47
C ASP A 33 -6.33 7.88 -8.80
N ASN A 34 -5.59 7.18 -7.94
CA ASN A 34 -4.41 7.70 -7.28
C ASN A 34 -3.18 7.60 -8.19
N ASP A 35 -2.15 8.39 -7.89
CA ASP A 35 -0.83 8.11 -8.42
C ASP A 35 -0.31 6.77 -7.85
N THR A 36 0.72 6.21 -8.47
CA THR A 36 1.56 5.18 -7.83
C THR A 36 2.05 5.68 -6.48
N SER A 37 2.28 4.80 -5.52
CA SER A 37 2.75 5.19 -4.19
C SER A 37 4.13 5.85 -4.22
N ARG A 38 5.01 5.41 -5.13
CA ARG A 38 6.28 6.09 -5.39
C ARG A 38 6.05 7.47 -6.02
N GLY A 39 5.23 7.56 -7.07
CA GLY A 39 4.89 8.83 -7.72
C GLY A 39 4.20 9.82 -6.77
N TRP A 40 3.35 9.34 -5.88
CA TRP A 40 2.78 10.12 -4.79
C TRP A 40 3.87 10.69 -3.88
N TYR A 41 4.80 9.84 -3.41
CA TYR A 41 5.88 10.28 -2.55
C TYR A 41 6.78 11.30 -3.25
N GLU A 42 7.22 11.01 -4.46
CA GLU A 42 8.17 11.84 -5.22
C GLU A 42 7.54 13.15 -5.74
N ASN A 43 6.28 13.12 -6.19
CA ASN A 43 5.71 14.20 -7.02
C ASN A 43 4.43 14.82 -6.46
N SER A 44 3.50 14.00 -5.94
CA SER A 44 2.15 14.50 -5.59
C SER A 44 2.02 14.97 -4.14
N SER A 45 2.85 14.45 -3.23
CA SER A 45 2.83 14.78 -1.81
C SER A 45 3.66 16.02 -1.50
N THR A 46 3.25 16.73 -0.45
CA THR A 46 4.01 17.83 0.15
C THR A 46 5.15 17.29 1.00
N GLU A 47 6.17 18.13 1.27
CA GLU A 47 7.25 17.72 2.19
C GLU A 47 6.72 17.41 3.60
N LYS A 48 5.68 18.12 4.06
CA LYS A 48 5.04 17.85 5.34
C LYS A 48 4.43 16.44 5.37
N GLU A 49 3.74 16.03 4.31
CA GLU A 49 3.17 14.68 4.20
C GLU A 49 4.27 13.61 4.16
N ARG A 50 5.34 13.83 3.39
CA ARG A 50 6.50 12.93 3.37
C ARG A 50 7.17 12.80 4.73
N ASP A 51 7.27 13.90 5.46
CA ASP A 51 7.86 13.90 6.79
C ASP A 51 7.00 13.14 7.80
N THR A 52 5.69 13.41 7.83
CA THR A 52 4.73 12.64 8.63
C THR A 52 4.78 11.15 8.26
N PHE A 53 4.86 10.81 6.98
CA PHE A 53 5.02 9.43 6.49
C PHE A 53 6.26 8.76 7.08
N ARG A 54 7.44 9.39 6.97
CA ARG A 54 8.71 8.86 7.49
C ARG A 54 8.67 8.68 9.01
N GLN A 55 8.17 9.68 9.72
CA GLN A 55 8.06 9.65 11.17
C GLN A 55 7.07 8.59 11.66
N TYR A 56 5.90 8.47 11.00
CA TYR A 56 4.85 7.53 11.38
C TYR A 56 5.25 6.08 11.12
N LEU A 57 5.81 5.80 9.94
CA LEU A 57 6.21 4.45 9.55
C LEU A 57 7.59 4.05 10.08
N ARG A 58 8.38 5.01 10.59
CA ARG A 58 9.77 4.83 11.05
C ARG A 58 10.68 4.35 9.92
N VAL A 59 10.60 5.02 8.78
CA VAL A 59 11.35 4.71 7.55
C VAL A 59 12.04 5.96 7.01
N ASP A 60 13.05 5.79 6.17
CA ASP A 60 13.72 6.87 5.44
C ASP A 60 12.96 7.29 4.17
N GLY A 61 12.04 6.46 3.68
CA GLY A 61 11.22 6.69 2.49
C GLY A 61 11.88 6.32 1.16
N HIS A 62 13.02 5.62 1.15
CA HIS A 62 13.69 5.22 -0.10
C HIS A 62 12.84 4.26 -0.96
N ASP A 63 11.94 3.50 -0.33
CA ASP A 63 11.03 2.55 -0.98
C ASP A 63 9.59 2.79 -0.51
N ALA A 64 9.08 3.99 -0.80
CA ALA A 64 7.79 4.46 -0.31
C ALA A 64 6.63 3.53 -0.71
N ALA A 65 6.69 2.92 -1.90
CA ALA A 65 5.68 1.96 -2.34
C ALA A 65 5.61 0.75 -1.41
N TRP A 66 6.74 0.09 -1.15
CA TRP A 66 6.75 -1.07 -0.25
C TRP A 66 6.52 -0.70 1.21
N ASN A 67 6.94 0.48 1.66
CA ASN A 67 6.59 0.96 3.00
C ASN A 67 5.07 1.12 3.17
N LEU A 68 4.33 1.53 2.13
CA LEU A 68 2.86 1.53 2.15
C LEU A 68 2.27 0.13 2.05
N ILE A 69 2.85 -0.78 1.25
CA ILE A 69 2.42 -2.18 1.18
C ILE A 69 2.54 -2.82 2.57
N ASP A 70 3.69 -2.68 3.24
CA ASP A 70 3.91 -3.21 4.59
C ASP A 70 2.93 -2.59 5.59
N ALA A 71 2.67 -1.29 5.50
CA ALA A 71 1.68 -0.62 6.36
C ALA A 71 0.25 -1.15 6.14
N ALA A 72 -0.13 -1.40 4.88
CA ALA A 72 -1.42 -1.98 4.53
C ALA A 72 -1.51 -3.42 5.06
N PHE A 73 -0.48 -4.23 4.82
CA PHE A 73 -0.48 -5.64 5.19
C PHE A 73 -0.39 -5.83 6.70
N ARG A 74 0.34 -4.98 7.44
CA ARG A 74 0.37 -5.01 8.91
C ARG A 74 -0.93 -4.52 9.57
N SER A 75 -1.78 -3.80 8.84
CA SER A 75 -3.00 -3.22 9.42
C SER A 75 -4.02 -4.28 9.84
N VAL A 76 -5.00 -3.90 10.66
CA VAL A 76 -6.13 -4.77 11.09
C VAL A 76 -7.25 -4.92 10.04
N ALA A 77 -7.02 -4.48 8.79
CA ALA A 77 -8.00 -4.59 7.72
C ALA A 77 -8.18 -6.04 7.27
N THR A 78 -9.43 -6.52 7.18
CA THR A 78 -9.77 -7.86 6.67
C THR A 78 -9.17 -8.15 5.30
N MET A 79 -9.01 -7.13 4.46
CA MET A 79 -8.35 -7.26 3.17
C MET A 79 -7.40 -6.09 2.95
N ALA A 80 -6.17 -6.39 2.50
CA ALA A 80 -5.20 -5.41 2.05
C ALA A 80 -4.97 -5.58 0.55
N LEU A 81 -5.04 -4.48 -0.19
CA LEU A 81 -4.85 -4.46 -1.64
C LEU A 81 -3.77 -3.44 -2.01
N ALA A 82 -2.88 -3.85 -2.91
CA ALA A 82 -1.87 -2.99 -3.51
C ALA A 82 -1.98 -3.09 -5.04
N PRO A 83 -2.02 -1.97 -5.78
CA PRO A 83 -1.90 -2.00 -7.23
C PRO A 83 -0.58 -2.65 -7.66
N LEU A 84 -0.58 -3.34 -8.81
CA LEU A 84 0.63 -3.99 -9.31
C LEU A 84 1.77 -2.96 -9.55
N GLN A 85 1.43 -1.72 -9.90
CA GLN A 85 2.39 -0.63 -10.02
C GLN A 85 3.21 -0.39 -8.74
N ASP A 86 2.58 -0.55 -7.57
CA ASP A 86 3.25 -0.38 -6.28
C ASP A 86 4.14 -1.57 -5.96
N VAL A 87 3.66 -2.80 -6.24
CA VAL A 87 4.46 -4.03 -6.11
C VAL A 87 5.73 -3.95 -6.96
N LEU A 88 5.62 -3.39 -8.16
CA LEU A 88 6.74 -3.14 -9.08
C LEU A 88 7.53 -1.84 -8.78
N ASN A 89 7.14 -1.07 -7.75
CA ASN A 89 7.75 0.21 -7.35
C ASN A 89 7.96 1.21 -8.51
N LEU A 90 6.93 1.35 -9.35
CA LEU A 90 6.94 2.22 -10.53
C LEU A 90 6.60 3.68 -10.17
N SER A 91 7.11 4.63 -10.95
CA SER A 91 6.86 6.07 -10.80
C SER A 91 5.54 6.49 -11.45
N SER A 92 5.22 7.80 -11.43
CA SER A 92 3.97 8.37 -11.96
C SER A 92 3.68 8.06 -13.44
N GLN A 93 4.68 7.63 -14.21
CA GLN A 93 4.49 7.16 -15.60
C GLN A 93 3.60 5.91 -15.68
N ALA A 94 3.45 5.16 -14.59
CA ALA A 94 2.60 3.98 -14.51
C ALA A 94 1.20 4.26 -13.93
N ARG A 95 0.86 5.54 -13.66
CA ARG A 95 -0.46 5.91 -13.14
C ARG A 95 -1.56 5.42 -14.07
N MET A 96 -2.59 4.79 -13.51
CA MET A 96 -3.70 4.22 -14.28
C MET A 96 -4.68 5.30 -14.76
N ASN A 97 -5.13 6.17 -13.86
CA ASN A 97 -6.07 7.24 -14.18
C ASN A 97 -5.72 8.52 -13.42
N LEU A 98 -5.81 9.66 -14.10
CA LEU A 98 -5.80 11.00 -13.53
C LEU A 98 -7.21 11.60 -13.68
N PRO A 99 -8.03 11.58 -12.62
CA PRO A 99 -9.36 12.18 -12.66
C PRO A 99 -9.33 13.64 -13.13
N GLY A 100 -10.21 13.99 -14.07
CA GLY A 100 -10.26 15.31 -14.68
C GLY A 100 -9.38 15.48 -15.93
N SER A 101 -8.49 14.53 -16.24
CA SER A 101 -7.83 14.45 -17.54
C SER A 101 -8.68 13.68 -18.55
N ALA A 102 -8.73 14.15 -19.79
CA ALA A 102 -9.42 13.48 -20.90
C ALA A 102 -8.53 12.54 -21.72
N GLN A 103 -7.21 12.58 -21.51
CA GLN A 103 -6.22 11.83 -22.30
C GLN A 103 -5.28 11.03 -21.39
N ASP A 104 -4.63 10.03 -21.97
CA ASP A 104 -3.56 9.22 -21.37
C ASP A 104 -3.95 8.44 -20.10
N ASN A 105 -5.23 8.08 -19.96
CA ASN A 105 -5.75 7.21 -18.89
C ASN A 105 -6.02 5.80 -19.41
N TRP A 106 -5.99 4.81 -18.52
CA TRP A 106 -6.37 3.41 -18.77
C TRP A 106 -5.49 2.67 -19.79
N THR A 107 -4.27 3.16 -20.01
CA THR A 107 -3.34 2.62 -21.01
C THR A 107 -2.20 1.82 -20.40
N TRP A 108 -1.97 1.91 -19.09
CA TRP A 108 -0.87 1.21 -18.43
C TRP A 108 -1.00 -0.31 -18.56
N ARG A 109 0.13 -0.95 -18.88
CA ARG A 109 0.28 -2.41 -18.95
C ARG A 109 1.63 -2.78 -18.34
N PHE A 110 1.69 -3.94 -17.71
CA PHE A 110 2.95 -4.50 -17.23
C PHE A 110 3.51 -5.48 -18.27
N ASP A 111 4.83 -5.62 -18.26
CA ASP A 111 5.55 -6.70 -18.94
C ASP A 111 5.68 -7.88 -17.96
N PRO A 112 5.27 -9.11 -18.34
CA PRO A 112 5.43 -10.30 -17.49
C PRO A 112 6.85 -10.49 -16.93
N ASP A 113 7.88 -10.09 -17.65
CA ASP A 113 9.28 -10.23 -17.20
C ASP A 113 9.62 -9.33 -16.00
N GLN A 114 8.77 -8.35 -15.68
CA GLN A 114 8.90 -7.54 -14.46
C GLN A 114 8.55 -8.32 -13.19
N LEU A 115 7.80 -9.42 -13.31
CA LEU A 115 7.47 -10.32 -12.19
C LEU A 115 8.64 -11.27 -11.92
N THR A 116 9.71 -10.72 -11.37
CA THR A 116 10.92 -11.47 -11.02
C THR A 116 10.72 -12.30 -9.75
N ASP A 117 11.55 -13.34 -9.57
CA ASP A 117 11.62 -14.14 -8.35
C ASP A 117 11.80 -13.27 -7.09
N PHE A 118 12.51 -12.14 -7.20
CA PHE A 118 12.68 -11.20 -6.10
C PHE A 118 11.35 -10.56 -5.68
N ILE A 119 10.54 -10.12 -6.64
CA ILE A 119 9.23 -9.50 -6.37
C ILE A 119 8.26 -10.53 -5.81
N GLU A 120 8.25 -11.74 -6.36
CA GLU A 120 7.43 -12.84 -5.85
C GLU A 120 7.82 -13.18 -4.39
N ALA A 121 9.11 -13.39 -4.13
CA ALA A 121 9.60 -13.70 -2.80
C ALA A 121 9.27 -12.58 -1.80
N ARG A 122 9.48 -11.32 -2.18
CA ARG A 122 9.18 -10.18 -1.32
C ARG A 122 7.70 -10.09 -0.96
N LEU A 123 6.80 -10.26 -1.93
CA LEU A 123 5.36 -10.24 -1.68
C LEU A 123 4.92 -11.43 -0.81
N ARG A 124 5.48 -12.61 -1.07
CA ARG A 124 5.24 -13.81 -0.26
C ARG A 124 5.70 -13.60 1.17
N ASP A 125 6.90 -13.08 1.40
CA ASP A 125 7.44 -12.83 2.72
C ASP A 125 6.60 -11.81 3.49
N THR A 126 6.20 -10.70 2.86
CA THR A 126 5.28 -9.71 3.46
C THR A 126 3.93 -10.37 3.83
N THR A 127 3.40 -11.23 2.95
CA THR A 127 2.15 -11.98 3.22
C THR A 127 2.28 -12.89 4.44
N LEU A 128 3.39 -13.63 4.54
CA LEU A 128 3.63 -14.57 5.64
C LEU A 128 3.92 -13.85 6.96
N ILE A 129 4.79 -12.83 6.96
CA ILE A 129 5.19 -12.07 8.15
C ILE A 129 3.97 -11.42 8.82
N TYR A 130 3.01 -10.92 8.04
CA TYR A 130 1.82 -10.26 8.57
C TYR A 130 0.60 -11.19 8.70
N GLY A 131 0.78 -12.50 8.53
CA GLY A 131 -0.28 -13.48 8.75
C GLY A 131 -1.45 -13.36 7.76
N ARG A 132 -1.16 -13.04 6.50
CA ARG A 132 -2.18 -12.92 5.44
C ARG A 132 -2.32 -14.15 4.55
N ASP A 133 -1.57 -15.21 4.85
CA ASP A 133 -1.78 -16.54 4.27
C ASP A 133 -2.74 -17.34 5.18
N PRO A 134 -3.91 -17.78 4.69
CA PRO A 134 -4.83 -18.64 5.43
C PRO A 134 -4.18 -19.90 6.02
N GLN A 135 -3.14 -20.45 5.37
CA GLN A 135 -2.41 -21.61 5.87
C GLN A 135 -1.69 -21.32 7.19
N THR A 136 -1.39 -20.05 7.49
CA THR A 136 -0.80 -19.62 8.77
C THR A 136 -1.69 -20.00 9.96
N TYR A 137 -3.00 -20.11 9.75
CA TYR A 137 -3.99 -20.39 10.80
C TYR A 137 -4.53 -21.83 10.78
N ALA A 138 -4.13 -22.64 9.79
CA ALA A 138 -4.57 -24.03 9.69
C ALA A 138 -4.19 -24.81 10.96
N GLY A 139 -5.19 -25.40 11.62
CA GLY A 139 -4.99 -26.20 12.84
C GLY A 139 -4.71 -25.40 14.12
N LYS A 140 -4.75 -24.06 14.08
CA LYS A 140 -4.64 -23.22 15.28
C LYS A 140 -6.00 -22.98 15.94
N ALA A 141 -5.99 -22.72 17.25
CA ALA A 141 -7.20 -22.38 18.00
C ALA A 141 -7.75 -21.00 17.59
N GLU A 142 -9.02 -20.72 17.89
CA GLU A 142 -9.68 -19.43 17.62
C GLU A 142 -8.98 -18.24 18.30
N GLU A 143 -8.26 -18.50 19.40
CA GLU A 143 -7.44 -17.50 20.10
C GLU A 143 -6.14 -17.14 19.37
N ALA A 144 -5.70 -17.96 18.40
CA ALA A 144 -4.61 -17.60 17.52
C ALA A 144 -5.13 -16.51 16.57
N GLY A 145 -4.92 -15.26 16.97
CA GLY A 145 -5.47 -14.10 16.25
C GLY A 145 -5.23 -14.17 14.75
N GLY A 146 -6.17 -13.65 13.97
CA GLY A 146 -6.16 -13.70 12.51
C GLY A 146 -7.30 -12.82 12.00
N GLN A 147 -7.25 -12.43 10.74
CA GLN A 147 -8.25 -11.54 10.13
C GLN A 147 -9.41 -12.28 9.51
#